data_AF-A0A165GYS2-F1
#
_entry.id   AF-A0A165GYS2-F1
#
_cell.length_a   1.000
_cell.length_b   1.000
_cell.length_c   1.000
_cell.angle_alpha   90.00
_cell.angle_beta   90.00
_cell.angle_gamma   90.00
#
_symmetry.space_group_name_H-M   'P 1'
#
loop_
_entity.id
_entity.type
_entity.pdbx_description
1 polymer ?
#
loop_
_entity_poly.entity_id
_entity_poly.type
_entity_poly.pdbx_seq_one_letter_code
_entity_poly.pdbx_strand_id
1 'polypeptide(L)'
;MAALRFVRTVWESFQTTSGLEPALLRNLKITAAQPGTVNLELEIQKEHTNRLGILHGATIASIVDSGGSLAVASRGLHATGVSTDLNVTYLNSGGKIGDLLRAEVTCDKFGKNLAYTSIKFTNIRDELVARGSHTKYIAMAWKDPKNIVDELSPREEKS
;
A
#
# COMPACT_ATOMS: atom_id res chain seq x y z
N MET A 1 -3.22 15.73 -6.21
CA MET A 1 -3.47 16.36 -4.89
C MET A 1 -4.65 15.75 -4.14
N ALA A 2 -5.82 15.54 -4.76
CA ALA A 2 -6.98 14.92 -4.08
C ALA A 2 -6.71 13.47 -3.63
N ALA A 3 -6.20 12.62 -4.54
CA ALA A 3 -5.87 11.23 -4.22
C ALA A 3 -4.89 11.09 -3.04
N LEU A 4 -3.79 11.86 -3.03
CA LEU A 4 -2.82 11.83 -1.92
C LEU A 4 -3.44 12.19 -0.58
N ARG A 5 -4.30 13.22 -0.51
CA ARG A 5 -4.99 13.56 0.74
C ARG A 5 -5.89 12.43 1.20
N PHE A 6 -6.70 11.88 0.30
CA PHE A 6 -7.62 10.80 0.63
C PHE A 6 -6.89 9.53 1.10
N VAL A 7 -5.84 9.11 0.39
CA VAL A 7 -5.03 7.94 0.78
C VAL A 7 -4.40 8.15 2.17
N ARG A 8 -3.95 9.36 2.49
CA ARG A 8 -3.45 9.68 3.84
C ARG A 8 -4.53 9.60 4.91
N THR A 9 -5.74 10.09 4.64
CA THR A 9 -6.88 9.94 5.56
C THR A 9 -7.24 8.48 5.80
N VAL A 10 -7.22 7.64 4.76
CA VAL A 10 -7.45 6.18 4.91
C VAL A 10 -6.33 5.54 5.74
N TRP A 11 -5.07 5.93 5.51
CA TRP A 11 -3.92 5.45 6.28
C TRP A 11 -3.99 5.86 7.76
N GLU A 12 -4.38 7.09 8.05
CA GLU A 12 -4.63 7.56 9.42
C GLU A 12 -5.73 6.74 10.10
N SER A 13 -6.78 6.36 9.37
CA SER A 13 -7.79 5.44 9.89
C SER A 13 -7.18 4.09 10.25
N PHE A 14 -6.34 3.50 9.38
CA PHE A 14 -5.67 2.22 9.68
C PHE A 14 -4.86 2.33 10.97
N GLN A 15 -4.02 3.35 11.08
CA GLN A 15 -3.20 3.60 12.27
C GLN A 15 -4.02 3.82 13.55
N THR A 16 -5.24 4.33 13.44
CA THR A 16 -6.11 4.61 14.60
C THR A 16 -6.91 3.38 15.02
N THR A 17 -7.38 2.58 14.07
CA THR A 17 -8.36 1.51 14.33
C THR A 17 -7.76 0.12 14.43
N SER A 18 -6.56 -0.10 13.89
CA SER A 18 -5.93 -1.42 13.87
C SER A 18 -4.87 -1.59 14.96
N GLY A 19 -4.47 -2.83 15.22
CA GLY A 19 -3.35 -3.15 16.11
C GLY A 19 -2.00 -3.31 15.41
N LEU A 20 -1.99 -3.77 14.14
CA LEU A 20 -0.77 -4.14 13.43
C LEU A 20 -0.03 -2.91 12.87
N GLU A 21 -0.72 -2.10 12.07
CA GLU A 21 -0.17 -0.92 11.39
C GLU A 21 0.49 0.07 12.36
N PRO A 22 -0.11 0.48 13.49
CA PRO A 22 0.56 1.40 14.41
C PRO A 22 1.71 0.76 15.23
N ALA A 23 1.80 -0.57 15.26
CA ALA A 23 2.88 -1.30 15.93
C ALA A 23 4.08 -1.55 15.01
N LEU A 24 3.83 -1.87 13.73
CA LEU A 24 4.85 -2.28 12.78
C LEU A 24 5.15 -1.24 11.69
N LEU A 25 4.19 -0.40 11.32
CA LEU A 25 4.26 0.48 10.15
C LEU A 25 4.00 1.96 10.46
N ARG A 26 4.05 2.36 11.73
CA ARG A 26 3.77 3.74 12.18
C ARG A 26 4.56 4.81 11.41
N ASN A 27 5.79 4.51 11.03
CA ASN A 27 6.67 5.43 10.30
C ASN A 27 6.65 5.23 8.77
N LEU A 28 5.75 4.39 8.24
CA LEU A 28 5.52 4.25 6.80
C LEU A 28 4.94 5.57 6.25
N LYS A 29 5.62 6.15 5.27
CA LYS A 29 5.26 7.43 4.67
C LYS A 29 4.63 7.21 3.31
N ILE A 30 3.49 7.85 3.08
CA ILE A 30 2.89 7.99 1.74
C ILE A 30 3.46 9.25 1.10
N THR A 31 4.39 9.07 0.16
CA THR A 31 5.12 10.18 -0.47
C THR A 31 4.37 10.75 -1.66
N ALA A 32 3.68 9.92 -2.44
CA ALA A 32 2.85 10.34 -3.55
C ALA A 32 1.66 9.39 -3.73
N ALA A 33 0.59 9.90 -4.33
CA ALA A 33 -0.52 9.07 -4.81
C ALA A 33 -1.28 9.77 -5.95
N GLN A 34 -1.69 8.96 -6.90
CA GLN A 34 -2.59 9.29 -8.00
C GLN A 34 -3.60 8.13 -8.18
N PRO A 35 -4.70 8.31 -8.93
CA PRO A 35 -5.68 7.24 -9.10
C PRO A 35 -5.07 5.93 -9.62
N GLY A 36 -4.97 4.94 -8.74
CA GLY A 36 -4.43 3.61 -9.01
C GLY A 36 -2.95 3.42 -8.71
N THR A 37 -2.21 4.44 -8.24
CA THR A 37 -0.78 4.30 -7.91
C THR A 37 -0.45 5.03 -6.61
N VAL A 38 0.33 4.39 -5.75
CA VAL A 38 0.79 4.94 -4.46
C VAL A 38 2.28 4.68 -4.29
N ASN A 39 3.03 5.69 -3.86
CA ASN A 39 4.44 5.56 -3.50
C ASN A 39 4.60 5.63 -1.98
N LEU A 40 5.40 4.70 -1.45
CA LEU A 40 5.63 4.50 -0.04
C LEU A 40 7.12 4.54 0.28
N GLU A 41 7.46 5.02 1.47
CA GLU A 41 8.81 4.95 2.02
C GLU A 41 8.79 4.47 3.47
N LEU A 42 9.71 3.58 3.81
CA LEU A 42 9.91 3.08 5.18
C LEU A 42 11.38 3.25 5.56
N GLU A 43 11.64 4.04 6.59
CA GLU A 43 12.93 4.03 7.27
C GLU A 43 13.02 2.78 8.15
N ILE A 44 14.05 1.96 7.95
CA ILE A 44 14.16 0.68 8.63
C ILE A 44 14.58 0.92 10.08
N GLN A 45 13.77 0.43 11.02
CA GLN A 45 13.99 0.51 12.46
C GLN A 45 14.09 -0.89 13.06
N LYS A 46 14.39 -0.99 14.35
CA LYS A 46 14.69 -2.27 15.01
C LYS A 46 13.52 -3.25 14.90
N GLU A 47 12.31 -2.75 15.01
CA GLU A 47 11.04 -3.47 14.97
C GLU A 47 10.78 -4.10 13.59
N HIS A 48 11.41 -3.56 12.54
CA HIS A 48 11.31 -4.07 11.16
C HIS A 48 12.29 -5.19 10.85
N THR A 49 13.21 -5.52 11.76
CA THR A 49 14.32 -6.43 11.47
C THR A 49 14.04 -7.87 11.84
N ASN A 50 14.67 -8.80 11.13
CA ASN A 50 14.74 -10.21 11.52
C ASN A 50 15.94 -10.45 12.47
N ARG A 51 16.14 -11.71 12.88
CA ARG A 51 17.27 -12.12 13.75
C ARG A 51 18.67 -11.84 13.19
N LEU A 52 18.81 -11.57 11.89
CA LEU A 52 20.08 -11.21 11.25
C LEU A 52 20.32 -9.70 11.24
N GLY A 53 19.42 -8.89 11.80
CA GLY A 53 19.56 -7.43 11.85
C GLY A 53 19.28 -6.70 10.53
N ILE A 54 18.68 -7.40 9.55
CA ILE A 54 18.24 -6.85 8.27
C ILE A 54 16.71 -6.83 8.20
N LEU A 55 16.16 -6.11 7.21
CA LEU A 55 14.71 -6.02 7.00
C LEU A 55 14.05 -7.40 6.97
N HIS A 56 13.03 -7.59 7.80
CA HIS A 56 12.29 -8.82 7.87
C HIS A 56 11.35 -8.94 6.68
N GLY A 57 11.33 -10.12 6.05
CA GLY A 57 10.34 -10.42 5.00
C GLY A 57 8.88 -10.23 5.44
N ALA A 58 8.55 -10.46 6.72
CA ALA A 58 7.21 -10.21 7.26
C ALA A 58 6.85 -8.72 7.24
N THR A 59 7.80 -7.81 7.49
CA THR A 59 7.58 -6.37 7.33
C THR A 59 7.26 -6.02 5.88
N ILE A 60 7.99 -6.59 4.92
CA ILE A 60 7.69 -6.42 3.48
C ILE A 60 6.29 -6.94 3.17
N ALA A 61 5.92 -8.14 3.65
CA ALA A 61 4.59 -8.71 3.45
C ALA A 61 3.47 -7.85 4.06
N SER A 62 3.68 -7.26 5.24
CA SER A 62 2.74 -6.29 5.82
C SER A 62 2.60 -5.05 4.96
N ILE A 63 3.69 -4.54 4.37
CA ILE A 63 3.60 -3.42 3.42
C ILE A 63 2.89 -3.82 2.12
N VAL A 64 3.01 -5.08 1.67
CA VAL A 64 2.24 -5.57 0.50
C VAL A 64 0.74 -5.51 0.80
N ASP A 65 0.30 -5.95 1.98
CA ASP A 65 -1.12 -5.93 2.38
C ASP A 65 -1.66 -4.50 2.58
N SER A 66 -0.99 -3.69 3.40
CA SER A 66 -1.41 -2.31 3.63
C SER A 66 -1.27 -1.46 2.36
N GLY A 67 -0.18 -1.65 1.61
CA GLY A 67 0.07 -0.97 0.35
C GLY A 67 -0.98 -1.29 -0.70
N GLY A 68 -1.34 -2.57 -0.90
CA GLY A 68 -2.42 -2.96 -1.80
C GLY A 68 -3.76 -2.33 -1.42
N SER A 69 -4.05 -2.27 -0.12
CA SER A 69 -5.22 -1.56 0.41
C SER A 69 -5.19 -0.06 0.07
N LEU A 70 -4.04 0.61 0.22
CA LEU A 70 -3.85 2.01 -0.13
C LEU A 70 -3.93 2.27 -1.65
N ALA A 71 -3.49 1.33 -2.48
CA ALA A 71 -3.69 1.41 -3.93
C ALA A 71 -5.17 1.34 -4.31
N VAL A 72 -5.97 0.52 -3.62
CA VAL A 72 -7.44 0.54 -3.75
C VAL A 72 -8.02 1.86 -3.25
N ALA A 73 -7.55 2.38 -2.11
CA ALA A 73 -7.96 3.69 -1.60
C ALA A 73 -7.65 4.82 -2.58
N SER A 74 -6.56 4.73 -3.33
CA SER A 74 -6.20 5.73 -4.35
C SER A 74 -7.23 5.85 -5.48
N ARG A 75 -8.09 4.83 -5.66
CA ARG A 75 -9.25 4.85 -6.58
C ARG A 75 -10.54 5.36 -5.92
N GLY A 76 -10.49 5.75 -4.65
CA GLY A 76 -11.59 6.42 -3.94
C GLY A 76 -12.40 5.54 -2.99
N LEU A 77 -11.98 4.30 -2.70
CA LEU A 77 -12.64 3.45 -1.70
C LEU A 77 -12.03 3.60 -0.31
N HIS A 78 -12.80 4.10 0.65
CA HIS A 78 -12.35 4.29 2.02
C HIS A 78 -12.15 2.96 2.77
N ALA A 79 -13.11 2.03 2.68
CA ALA A 79 -13.03 0.74 3.38
C ALA A 79 -12.01 -0.25 2.77
N THR A 80 -11.58 -0.03 1.52
CA THR A 80 -10.60 -0.84 0.74
C THR A 80 -10.89 -2.34 0.55
N GLY A 81 -11.84 -2.93 1.28
CA GLY A 81 -12.21 -4.35 1.20
C GLY A 81 -11.29 -5.27 2.00
N VAL A 82 -11.52 -6.57 1.86
CA VAL A 82 -10.84 -7.63 2.63
C VAL A 82 -9.89 -8.44 1.73
N SER A 83 -8.76 -8.88 2.29
CA SER A 83 -7.75 -9.66 1.58
C SER A 83 -8.27 -11.06 1.24
N THR A 84 -8.11 -11.50 -0.01
CA THR A 84 -8.45 -12.87 -0.45
C THR A 84 -7.24 -13.68 -0.87
N ASP A 85 -6.17 -13.01 -1.33
CA ASP A 85 -4.90 -13.64 -1.70
C ASP A 85 -3.77 -12.62 -1.55
N LEU A 86 -2.59 -13.07 -1.13
CA LEU A 86 -1.38 -12.27 -1.05
C LEU A 86 -0.16 -13.13 -1.35
N ASN A 87 0.74 -12.64 -2.19
CA ASN A 87 2.05 -13.25 -2.43
C ASN A 87 3.19 -12.24 -2.36
N VAL A 88 4.38 -12.75 -2.02
CA VAL A 88 5.63 -11.99 -2.01
C VAL A 88 6.76 -12.85 -2.56
N THR A 89 7.53 -12.30 -3.49
CA THR A 89 8.79 -12.86 -3.97
C THR A 89 9.93 -11.98 -3.46
N TYR A 90 10.87 -12.56 -2.71
CA TYR A 90 12.07 -11.89 -2.20
C TYR A 90 13.24 -12.15 -3.13
N LEU A 91 13.93 -11.09 -3.55
CA LEU A 91 14.96 -11.13 -4.59
C LEU A 91 16.32 -10.67 -4.05
N ASN A 92 16.33 -9.60 -3.26
CA ASN A 92 17.53 -9.04 -2.64
C ASN A 92 17.26 -8.63 -1.18
N SER A 93 18.31 -8.31 -0.44
CA SER A 93 18.18 -7.73 0.90
C SER A 93 17.53 -6.34 0.82
N GLY A 94 16.55 -6.09 1.69
CA GLY A 94 15.86 -4.80 1.76
C GLY A 94 16.65 -3.69 2.46
N GLY A 95 17.77 -4.03 3.10
CA GLY A 95 18.60 -3.10 3.86
C GLY A 95 18.64 -3.44 5.35
N LYS A 96 19.31 -2.58 6.10
CA LYS A 96 19.49 -2.66 7.56
C LYS A 96 18.90 -1.41 8.22
N ILE A 97 18.93 -1.38 9.55
CA ILE A 97 18.49 -0.21 10.33
C ILE A 97 19.15 1.07 9.81
N GLY A 98 18.35 2.12 9.61
CA GLY A 98 18.75 3.41 9.08
C GLY A 98 18.72 3.52 7.55
N ASP A 99 18.64 2.40 6.81
CA ASP A 99 18.42 2.45 5.37
C ASP A 99 16.96 2.80 5.05
N LEU A 100 16.74 3.33 3.84
CA LEU A 100 15.43 3.65 3.32
C LEU A 100 14.96 2.59 2.32
N LEU A 101 13.80 1.98 2.60
CA LEU A 101 13.09 1.13 1.66
C LEU A 101 12.03 1.96 0.92
N ARG A 102 11.99 1.86 -0.40
CA ARG A 102 10.96 2.49 -1.24
C ARG A 102 10.04 1.44 -1.81
N ALA A 103 8.77 1.78 -1.99
CA ALA A 103 7.83 0.93 -2.69
C ALA A 103 6.92 1.73 -3.64
N GLU A 104 6.60 1.13 -4.77
CA GLU A 104 5.57 1.59 -5.68
C GLU A 104 4.49 0.53 -5.77
N VAL A 105 3.24 0.94 -5.50
CA VAL A 105 2.07 0.08 -5.49
C VAL A 105 1.12 0.51 -6.60
N THR A 106 0.62 -0.45 -7.37
CA THR A 106 -0.34 -0.21 -8.45
C THR A 106 -1.60 -1.03 -8.23
N CYS A 107 -2.77 -0.43 -8.44
CA CYS A 107 -4.04 -1.13 -8.58
C CYS A 107 -4.22 -1.52 -10.05
N ASP A 108 -3.80 -2.73 -10.39
CA ASP A 108 -3.76 -3.27 -11.75
C ASP A 108 -5.15 -3.42 -12.35
N LYS A 109 -6.14 -3.81 -11.52
CA LYS A 109 -7.54 -3.94 -11.90
C LYS A 109 -8.45 -3.55 -10.76
N PHE A 110 -9.42 -2.71 -11.05
CA PHE A 110 -10.39 -2.18 -10.10
C PHE A 110 -11.82 -2.53 -10.57
N GLY A 111 -12.34 -3.67 -10.10
CA GLY A 111 -13.64 -4.20 -10.54
C GLY A 111 -14.75 -3.99 -9.51
N LYS A 112 -15.95 -4.53 -9.81
CA LYS A 112 -17.10 -4.46 -8.88
C LYS A 112 -16.89 -5.31 -7.62
N ASN A 113 -16.30 -6.50 -7.77
CA ASN A 113 -16.15 -7.45 -6.67
C ASN A 113 -14.70 -7.61 -6.20
N LEU A 114 -13.74 -7.56 -7.12
CA LEU A 114 -12.34 -7.80 -6.83
C LEU A 114 -11.48 -6.63 -7.32
N ALA A 115 -10.47 -6.30 -6.52
CA ALA A 115 -9.35 -5.47 -6.91
C ALA A 115 -8.06 -6.30 -6.87
N TYR A 116 -7.20 -6.10 -7.87
CA TYR A 116 -5.90 -6.73 -7.97
C TYR A 116 -4.85 -5.63 -7.89
N THR A 117 -3.83 -5.85 -7.08
CA THR A 117 -2.76 -4.88 -6.89
C THR A 117 -1.41 -5.56 -6.94
N SER A 118 -0.41 -4.82 -7.39
CA SER A 118 0.98 -5.24 -7.46
C SER A 118 1.88 -4.21 -6.79
N ILE A 119 3.01 -4.66 -6.26
CA ILE A 119 3.97 -3.82 -5.55
C ILE A 119 5.39 -4.23 -5.88
N LYS A 120 6.27 -3.24 -6.01
CA LYS A 120 7.72 -3.43 -6.14
C LYS A 120 8.43 -2.64 -5.05
N PHE A 121 9.47 -3.23 -4.50
CA PHE A 121 10.32 -2.61 -3.48
C PHE A 121 11.72 -2.37 -4.01
N THR A 122 12.29 -1.20 -3.76
CA THR A 122 13.69 -0.90 -4.05
C THR A 122 14.43 -0.41 -2.81
N ASN A 123 15.72 -0.73 -2.73
CA ASN A 123 16.59 -0.23 -1.66
C ASN A 123 17.25 1.09 -2.06
N ILE A 124 18.15 1.60 -1.21
CA ILE A 124 18.90 2.85 -1.46
C ILE A 124 19.82 2.81 -2.69
N ARG A 125 20.10 1.63 -3.24
CA ARG A 125 20.90 1.41 -4.46
C ARG A 125 20.01 1.21 -5.70
N ASP A 126 18.71 1.43 -5.56
CA ASP A 126 17.69 1.20 -6.58
C ASP A 126 17.63 -0.26 -7.10
N GLU A 127 18.11 -1.21 -6.29
CA GLU A 127 17.99 -2.64 -6.60
C GLU A 127 16.60 -3.14 -6.22
N LEU A 128 16.02 -4.00 -7.06
CA LEU A 128 14.74 -4.64 -6.77
C LEU A 128 14.90 -5.63 -5.60
N VAL A 129 14.31 -5.28 -4.45
CA VAL A 129 14.36 -6.04 -3.19
C VAL A 129 13.36 -7.18 -3.21
N ALA A 130 12.12 -6.85 -3.53
CA ALA A 130 11.00 -7.77 -3.53
C ALA A 130 9.93 -7.27 -4.49
N ARG A 131 9.05 -8.18 -4.89
CA ARG A 131 7.79 -7.84 -5.54
C ARG A 131 6.67 -8.65 -4.90
N GLY A 132 5.46 -8.13 -4.94
CA GLY A 132 4.29 -8.84 -4.42
C GLY A 132 3.03 -8.51 -5.20
N SER A 133 1.99 -9.26 -4.92
CA SER A 133 0.63 -8.92 -5.33
C SER A 133 -0.36 -9.19 -4.21
N HIS A 134 -1.45 -8.45 -4.23
CA HIS A 134 -2.51 -8.53 -3.25
C HIS A 134 -3.86 -8.41 -3.94
N THR A 135 -4.71 -9.42 -3.72
CA THR A 135 -6.08 -9.46 -4.22
C THR A 135 -7.04 -9.18 -3.08
N LYS A 136 -7.99 -8.26 -3.31
CA LYS A 136 -8.98 -7.85 -2.33
C LYS A 136 -10.39 -8.02 -2.85
N TYR A 137 -11.29 -8.51 -1.99
CA TYR A 137 -12.73 -8.48 -2.21
C TYR A 137 -13.30 -7.14 -1.74
N ILE A 138 -13.84 -6.38 -2.69
CA ILE A 138 -14.23 -4.98 -2.53
C ILE A 138 -15.72 -4.72 -2.72
N ALA A 139 -16.55 -5.74 -2.96
CA ALA A 139 -17.99 -5.56 -3.23
C ALA A 139 -18.72 -4.76 -2.13
N MET A 140 -18.37 -4.99 -0.86
CA MET A 140 -18.96 -4.24 0.26
C MET A 140 -18.32 -2.87 0.47
N ALA A 141 -17.07 -2.68 0.05
CA ALA A 141 -16.36 -1.41 0.20
C ALA A 141 -17.00 -0.29 -0.64
N TRP A 142 -17.68 -0.62 -1.74
CA TRP A 142 -18.46 0.33 -2.55
C TRP A 142 -19.56 1.06 -1.78
N LYS A 143 -20.05 0.49 -0.67
CA LYS A 143 -21.15 1.04 0.11
C LYS A 143 -20.71 2.04 1.19
N ASP A 144 -19.40 2.21 1.40
CA ASP A 144 -18.89 3.14 2.42
C ASP A 144 -19.26 4.59 2.04
N PRO A 145 -19.95 5.34 2.90
CA PRO A 145 -20.38 6.72 2.61
C PRO A 145 -19.22 7.71 2.49
N LYS A 146 -18.00 7.33 2.92
CA LYS A 146 -16.79 8.16 2.80
C LYS A 146 -16.08 7.99 1.45
N ASN A 147 -16.62 7.20 0.53
CA ASN A 147 -16.03 6.98 -0.78
C ASN A 147 -16.06 8.26 -1.63
N ILE A 148 -15.01 8.45 -2.45
CA ILE A 148 -14.85 9.60 -3.35
C ILE A 148 -14.51 9.18 -4.79
N VAL A 149 -14.98 8.00 -5.21
CA VAL A 149 -14.64 7.39 -6.52
C VAL A 149 -14.95 8.33 -7.68
N ASP A 150 -16.08 9.04 -7.62
CA ASP A 150 -16.50 9.97 -8.68
C ASP A 150 -15.60 11.21 -8.77
N GLU A 151 -14.98 11.63 -7.66
CA GLU A 151 -14.04 12.76 -7.62
C GLU A 151 -12.67 12.40 -8.23
N LEU A 152 -12.29 11.12 -8.17
CA LEU A 152 -11.00 10.60 -8.62
C LEU A 152 -11.07 9.93 -9.99
N SER A 153 -12.27 9.75 -10.55
CA SER A 153 -12.45 9.24 -11.90
C SER A 153 -12.04 10.30 -12.92
N PRO A 154 -11.33 9.92 -14.01
CA PRO A 154 -11.09 10.86 -15.10
C PRO A 154 -12.46 11.34 -15.58
N ARG A 155 -12.69 12.66 -15.52
CA ARG A 155 -13.87 13.23 -16.18
C ARG A 155 -13.71 12.92 -17.66
N GLU A 156 -14.66 12.24 -18.26
CA GLU A 156 -14.74 12.15 -19.71
C GLU A 156 -14.77 13.60 -20.23
N GLU A 157 -13.68 14.05 -20.85
CA GLU A 157 -13.74 15.21 -21.73
C GLU A 157 -14.74 14.83 -22.82
N LYS A 158 -15.95 15.37 -22.72
CA LYS A 158 -16.94 15.30 -23.79
C LYS A 158 -16.28 15.92 -25.02
N SER A 159 -15.84 15.07 -25.95
CA SER A 159 -15.50 15.47 -27.31
C SER A 159 -16.74 15.93 -28.06
#